data_AF-A0A9W9XR29-F1
#
_entry.id   AF-A0A9W9XR29-F1
#
_cell.length_a   1.000
_cell.length_b   1.000
_cell.length_c   1.000
_cell.angle_alpha   90.00
_cell.angle_beta   90.00
_cell.angle_gamma   90.00
#
_symmetry.space_group_name_H-M   'P 1'
#
loop_
_entity.id
_entity.type
_entity.pdbx_description
1 polymer ?
#
loop_
_entity_poly.entity_id
_entity_poly.type
_entity_poly.pdbx_seq_one_letter_code
_entity_poly.pdbx_strand_id
1 'polypeptide(L)'
;MIRPHAEGFYYENSDFQVMKQTLNSLKSYGADGFVFGILTGSPQKRDPDASWVDVPRNKQLVQLAEGRPCTFHRAFDLIPESHWETALADITECGFASILTNGGPSGTKATECVDKLQTLVRYQTQLQGGRKLQNHKVPEIIVGGGVRASNISLLHMNTGASAFHSAALMVSEGLTCAAEVFKMKYEISRAREEEGKGDEQAR
;
A
#
# COMPACT_ATOMS: atom_id res chain seq x y z
N MET A 1 0.57 10.05 8.65
CA MET A 1 0.95 8.71 9.14
C MET A 1 0.42 8.56 10.56
N ILE A 2 -0.29 7.48 10.87
CA ILE A 2 -0.80 7.14 12.20
C ILE A 2 -0.14 5.83 12.63
N ARG A 3 0.95 5.94 13.39
CA ARG A 3 1.75 4.80 13.85
C ARG A 3 2.33 5.12 15.24
N PRO A 4 1.86 4.51 16.33
CA PRO A 4 2.19 4.93 17.69
C PRO A 4 3.64 4.60 18.08
N HIS A 5 4.23 3.53 17.53
CA HIS A 5 5.62 3.14 17.76
C HIS A 5 6.17 2.29 16.59
N ALA A 6 7.48 2.02 16.61
CA ALA A 6 8.17 1.30 15.54
C ALA A 6 8.26 -0.23 15.73
N GLU A 7 7.80 -0.76 16.86
CA GLU A 7 8.04 -2.15 17.32
C GLU A 7 7.23 -3.23 16.58
N GLY A 8 6.25 -2.84 15.76
CA GLY A 8 5.44 -3.77 14.98
C GLY A 8 4.16 -3.12 14.45
N PHE A 9 3.17 -3.95 14.16
CA PHE A 9 1.82 -3.55 13.73
C PHE A 9 0.71 -4.26 14.52
N TYR A 10 1.08 -4.96 15.60
CA TYR A 10 0.16 -5.55 16.57
C TYR A 10 0.10 -4.61 17.75
N TYR A 11 -1.05 -4.00 17.96
CA TYR A 11 -1.20 -2.88 18.89
C TYR A 11 -2.05 -3.28 20.09
N GLU A 12 -1.61 -2.85 21.27
CA GLU A 12 -2.42 -2.95 22.48
C GLU A 12 -3.57 -1.94 22.45
N ASN A 13 -4.50 -2.08 23.39
CA ASN A 13 -5.61 -1.14 23.49
C ASN A 13 -5.15 0.31 23.74
N SER A 14 -4.05 0.51 24.49
CA SER A 14 -3.44 1.83 24.71
C SER A 14 -2.94 2.46 23.42
N ASP A 15 -2.22 1.70 22.60
CA ASP A 15 -1.71 2.14 21.29
C ASP A 15 -2.85 2.54 20.37
N PHE A 16 -3.93 1.75 20.36
CA PHE A 16 -5.12 2.06 19.58
C PHE A 16 -5.80 3.37 20.00
N GLN A 17 -5.80 3.73 21.30
CA GLN A 17 -6.28 5.04 21.74
C GLN A 17 -5.37 6.18 21.25
N VAL A 18 -4.05 5.99 21.31
CA VAL A 18 -3.08 6.96 20.77
C VAL A 18 -3.29 7.18 19.28
N MET A 19 -3.54 6.10 18.51
CA MET A 19 -3.85 6.18 17.08
C MET A 19 -5.10 7.05 16.81
N LYS A 20 -6.18 6.83 17.56
CA LYS A 20 -7.42 7.62 17.43
C LYS A 20 -7.22 9.09 17.77
N GLN A 21 -6.49 9.39 18.85
CA GLN A 21 -6.15 10.77 19.24
C GLN A 21 -5.28 11.47 18.19
N THR A 22 -4.27 10.78 17.66
CA THR A 22 -3.40 11.29 16.61
C THR A 22 -4.18 11.58 15.33
N LEU A 23 -5.07 10.67 14.94
CA LEU A 23 -5.92 10.84 13.75
C LEU A 23 -6.82 12.06 13.91
N ASN A 24 -7.53 12.19 15.03
CA ASN A 24 -8.38 13.36 15.28
C ASN A 24 -7.61 14.68 15.28
N SER A 25 -6.40 14.69 15.85
CA SER A 25 -5.55 15.88 15.87
C SER A 25 -5.10 16.26 14.45
N LEU A 26 -4.57 15.32 13.67
CA LEU A 26 -4.17 15.61 12.29
C LEU A 26 -5.36 15.96 11.39
N LYS A 27 -6.53 15.39 11.67
CA LYS A 27 -7.79 15.74 11.02
C LYS A 27 -8.17 17.20 11.27
N SER A 28 -8.08 17.68 12.51
CA SER A 28 -8.37 19.09 12.84
C SER A 28 -7.35 20.06 12.27
N TYR A 29 -6.11 19.61 12.03
CA TYR A 29 -5.08 20.36 11.30
C TYR A 29 -5.23 20.30 9.78
N GLY A 30 -6.28 19.65 9.24
CA GLY A 30 -6.58 19.68 7.81
C GLY A 30 -5.84 18.65 6.96
N ALA A 31 -5.36 17.55 7.55
CA ALA A 31 -4.76 16.47 6.75
C ALA A 31 -5.72 15.97 5.65
N ASP A 32 -5.20 15.77 4.44
CA ASP A 32 -5.97 15.29 3.28
C ASP A 32 -6.26 13.79 3.33
N GLY A 33 -5.50 13.02 4.11
CA GLY A 33 -5.61 11.57 4.20
C GLY A 33 -4.76 10.98 5.31
N PHE A 34 -4.94 9.69 5.55
CA PHE A 34 -4.26 8.98 6.64
C PHE A 34 -3.60 7.69 6.15
N VAL A 35 -2.57 7.26 6.86
CA VAL A 35 -1.80 6.06 6.52
C VAL A 35 -1.62 5.28 7.82
N PHE A 36 -2.11 4.04 7.86
CA PHE A 36 -2.04 3.14 9.01
C PHE A 36 -2.31 1.71 8.57
N GLY A 37 -2.16 0.76 9.49
CA GLY A 37 -2.54 -0.63 9.26
C GLY A 37 -2.30 -1.41 10.54
N ILE A 38 -3.34 -2.07 11.03
CA ILE A 38 -3.28 -2.88 12.25
C ILE A 38 -3.41 -4.35 11.86
N LEU A 39 -2.53 -5.17 12.42
CA LEU A 39 -2.62 -6.62 12.29
C LEU A 39 -3.06 -7.26 13.61
N THR A 40 -3.82 -8.33 13.51
CA THR A 40 -3.97 -9.32 14.58
C THR A 40 -2.94 -10.41 14.42
N GLY A 41 -2.60 -11.07 15.53
CA GLY A 41 -1.55 -12.08 15.58
C GLY A 41 -0.63 -11.84 16.78
N SER A 42 0.32 -12.73 16.99
CA SER A 42 1.38 -12.53 17.99
C SER A 42 2.72 -12.78 17.31
N PRO A 43 3.64 -11.81 17.28
CA PRO A 43 5.00 -12.03 16.82
C PRO A 43 5.78 -13.00 17.73
N GLN A 44 5.27 -13.29 18.94
CA GLN A 44 5.84 -14.31 19.83
C GLN A 44 5.43 -15.75 19.45
N LYS A 45 4.40 -15.92 18.62
CA LYS A 45 4.06 -17.25 18.08
C LYS A 45 4.93 -17.50 16.85
N ARG A 46 5.63 -18.64 16.82
CA ARG A 46 6.38 -19.14 15.64
C ARG A 46 5.44 -19.64 14.54
N ASP A 47 4.29 -19.00 14.40
CA ASP A 47 3.31 -19.35 13.38
C ASP A 47 3.46 -18.33 12.25
N PRO A 48 4.06 -18.73 11.12
CA PRO A 48 4.25 -17.84 9.98
C PRO A 48 2.92 -17.36 9.37
N ASP A 49 1.80 -18.02 9.68
CA ASP A 49 0.46 -17.67 9.20
C ASP A 49 -0.33 -16.78 10.18
N ALA A 50 0.29 -16.35 11.30
CA ALA A 50 -0.43 -15.65 12.36
C ALA A 50 -0.74 -14.16 12.08
N SER A 51 -0.24 -13.59 10.98
CA SER A 51 -0.46 -12.18 10.64
C SER A 51 -1.71 -11.99 9.81
N TRP A 52 -2.74 -11.39 10.41
CA TRP A 52 -4.01 -11.09 9.74
C TRP A 52 -4.42 -9.63 9.89
N VAL A 53 -5.31 -9.15 9.03
CA VAL A 53 -5.86 -7.79 9.12
C VAL A 53 -6.78 -7.66 10.34
N ASP A 54 -6.54 -6.68 11.21
CA ASP A 54 -7.47 -6.35 12.31
C ASP A 54 -8.67 -5.55 11.76
N VAL A 55 -9.62 -6.25 11.15
CA VAL A 55 -10.79 -5.63 10.52
C VAL A 55 -11.55 -4.68 11.48
N PRO A 56 -11.90 -5.08 12.73
CA PRO A 56 -12.64 -4.21 13.63
C PRO A 56 -11.94 -2.88 13.93
N ARG A 57 -10.64 -2.91 14.23
CA ARG A 57 -9.90 -1.68 14.59
C ARG A 57 -9.58 -0.82 13.37
N ASN A 58 -9.21 -1.43 12.24
CA ASN A 58 -8.97 -0.68 11.01
C ASN A 58 -10.25 0.02 10.51
N LYS A 59 -11.40 -0.67 10.53
CA LYS A 59 -12.70 -0.09 10.14
C LYS A 59 -13.09 1.10 11.01
N GLN A 60 -12.84 1.04 12.32
CA GLN A 60 -13.05 2.18 13.24
C GLN A 60 -12.19 3.40 12.87
N LEU A 61 -10.91 3.19 12.50
CA LEU A 61 -10.03 4.29 12.09
C LEU A 61 -10.42 4.89 10.74
N VAL A 62 -10.82 4.06 9.77
CA VAL A 62 -11.34 4.54 8.47
C VAL A 62 -12.62 5.36 8.67
N GLN A 63 -13.53 4.91 9.53
CA GLN A 63 -14.72 5.70 9.88
C GLN A 63 -14.36 7.03 10.55
N LEU A 64 -13.38 7.04 11.45
CA LEU A 64 -12.91 8.25 12.13
C LEU A 64 -12.28 9.28 11.17
N ALA A 65 -11.79 8.83 10.02
CA ALA A 65 -11.24 9.68 8.96
C ALA A 65 -12.31 10.50 8.21
N GLU A 66 -13.61 10.20 8.39
CA GLU A 66 -14.74 10.97 7.87
C GLU A 66 -14.64 11.23 6.35
N GLY A 67 -14.41 10.16 5.58
CA GLY A 67 -14.36 10.20 4.11
C GLY A 67 -13.01 10.63 3.53
N ARG A 68 -12.03 11.01 4.35
CA ARG A 68 -10.65 11.23 3.88
C ARG A 68 -10.00 9.89 3.48
N PRO A 69 -9.29 9.81 2.35
CA PRO A 69 -8.66 8.58 1.90
C PRO A 69 -7.68 8.03 2.94
N CYS A 70 -7.76 6.71 3.15
CA CYS A 70 -6.86 5.98 4.03
C CYS A 70 -6.02 4.98 3.21
N THR A 71 -4.73 4.87 3.51
CA THR A 71 -3.81 3.88 2.92
C THR A 71 -3.43 2.82 3.95
N PHE A 72 -3.68 1.55 3.64
CA PHE A 72 -3.16 0.43 4.43
C PHE A 72 -1.66 0.30 4.14
N HIS A 73 -0.83 0.61 5.12
CA HIS A 73 0.61 0.71 4.87
C HIS A 73 1.32 -0.66 4.81
N ARG A 74 2.65 -0.65 4.87
CA ARG A 74 3.56 -1.80 4.83
C ARG A 74 3.39 -2.87 5.92
N ALA A 75 2.39 -2.77 6.79
CA ALA A 75 1.89 -3.93 7.54
C ALA A 75 1.43 -5.06 6.60
N PHE A 76 0.98 -4.71 5.39
CA PHE A 76 0.60 -5.69 4.37
C PHE A 76 1.75 -6.66 4.05
N ASP A 77 2.99 -6.16 4.08
CA ASP A 77 4.20 -6.93 3.78
C ASP A 77 4.48 -8.06 4.79
N LEU A 78 3.81 -8.06 5.96
CA LEU A 78 3.89 -9.13 6.95
C LEU A 78 2.80 -10.19 6.80
N ILE A 79 1.82 -9.98 5.91
CA ILE A 79 0.77 -10.94 5.61
C ILE A 79 1.34 -11.95 4.60
N PRO A 80 1.26 -13.27 4.87
CA PRO A 80 1.68 -14.30 3.93
C PRO A 80 0.99 -14.16 2.57
N GLU A 81 1.73 -14.45 1.50
CA GLU A 81 1.23 -14.38 0.13
C GLU A 81 0.00 -15.27 -0.10
N SER A 82 -0.06 -16.43 0.57
CA SER A 82 -1.22 -17.34 0.59
C SER A 82 -2.50 -16.71 1.11
N HIS A 83 -2.41 -15.56 1.77
CA HIS A 83 -3.52 -14.85 2.40
C HIS A 83 -3.84 -13.51 1.73
N TRP A 84 -3.13 -13.11 0.68
CA TRP A 84 -3.29 -11.79 0.07
C TRP A 84 -4.67 -11.55 -0.55
N GLU A 85 -5.29 -12.56 -1.16
CA GLU A 85 -6.63 -12.42 -1.74
C GLU A 85 -7.66 -12.06 -0.64
N THR A 86 -7.64 -12.78 0.47
CA THR A 86 -8.54 -12.51 1.60
C THR A 86 -8.18 -11.20 2.32
N ALA A 87 -6.89 -10.91 2.51
CA ALA A 87 -6.47 -9.65 3.11
C ALA A 87 -6.89 -8.44 2.26
N LEU A 88 -6.82 -8.55 0.93
CA LEU A 88 -7.32 -7.53 0.02
C LEU A 88 -8.83 -7.33 0.16
N ALA A 89 -9.60 -8.41 0.29
CA ALA A 89 -11.05 -8.33 0.54
C ALA A 89 -11.36 -7.66 1.90
N ASP A 90 -10.66 -8.04 2.97
CA ASP A 90 -10.81 -7.46 4.32
C ASP A 90 -10.45 -5.98 4.37
N ILE A 91 -9.34 -5.58 3.73
CA ILE A 91 -8.92 -4.17 3.61
C ILE A 91 -9.94 -3.38 2.78
N THR A 92 -10.52 -3.99 1.74
CA THR A 92 -11.59 -3.35 0.97
C THR A 92 -12.85 -3.16 1.81
N GLU A 93 -13.22 -4.14 2.63
CA GLU A 93 -14.38 -4.03 3.54
C GLU A 93 -14.18 -2.95 4.61
N CYS A 94 -12.94 -2.78 5.07
CA CYS A 94 -12.58 -1.69 5.98
C CYS A 94 -12.76 -0.30 5.33
N GLY A 95 -12.74 -0.20 4.01
CA GLY A 95 -12.91 1.05 3.26
C GLY A 95 -11.62 1.81 2.97
N PHE A 96 -10.46 1.13 2.94
CA PHE A 96 -9.21 1.78 2.52
C PHE A 96 -9.25 2.16 1.04
N ALA A 97 -8.61 3.28 0.70
CA ALA A 97 -8.48 3.76 -0.68
C ALA A 97 -7.28 3.14 -1.39
N SER A 98 -6.25 2.72 -0.65
CA SER A 98 -5.03 2.16 -1.22
C SER A 98 -4.28 1.25 -0.25
N ILE A 99 -3.37 0.42 -0.79
CA ILE A 99 -2.45 -0.44 -0.04
C ILE A 99 -1.02 -0.09 -0.48
N LEU A 100 -0.12 0.17 0.46
CA LEU A 100 1.32 0.38 0.19
C LEU A 100 2.10 -0.88 0.54
N THR A 101 2.80 -1.45 -0.44
CA THR A 101 3.55 -2.70 -0.30
C THR A 101 4.82 -2.71 -1.16
N ASN A 102 5.85 -3.44 -0.73
CA ASN A 102 7.00 -3.80 -1.57
C ASN A 102 6.91 -5.24 -2.11
N GLY A 103 5.83 -5.97 -1.80
CA GLY A 103 5.57 -7.33 -2.30
C GLY A 103 6.35 -8.44 -1.57
N GLY A 104 7.02 -8.13 -0.46
CA GLY A 104 7.85 -9.08 0.27
C GLY A 104 8.29 -8.55 1.63
N PRO A 105 9.06 -9.34 2.40
CA PRO A 105 9.42 -8.98 3.76
C PRO A 105 10.24 -7.68 3.83
N SER A 106 10.34 -7.11 5.04
CA SER A 106 11.15 -5.91 5.27
C SER A 106 12.58 -6.12 4.77
N GLY A 107 13.11 -5.13 4.05
CA GLY A 107 14.46 -5.15 3.47
C GLY A 107 14.52 -5.50 1.98
N THR A 108 13.48 -6.13 1.40
CA THR A 108 13.45 -6.40 -0.05
C THR A 108 13.03 -5.15 -0.84
N LYS A 109 13.54 -5.01 -2.06
CA LYS A 109 13.07 -3.98 -3.01
C LYS A 109 11.89 -4.52 -3.82
N ALA A 110 11.01 -3.64 -4.29
CA ALA A 110 9.92 -4.02 -5.19
C ALA A 110 10.41 -4.75 -6.45
N THR A 111 11.61 -4.39 -6.95
CA THR A 111 12.23 -5.04 -8.11
C THR A 111 12.59 -6.52 -7.88
N GLU A 112 12.66 -6.95 -6.61
CA GLU A 112 12.92 -8.34 -6.23
C GLU A 112 11.61 -9.12 -6.01
N CYS A 113 10.46 -8.45 -6.09
CA CYS A 113 9.14 -9.02 -5.79
C CYS A 113 8.13 -8.79 -6.93
N VAL A 114 8.61 -8.58 -8.17
CA VAL A 114 7.79 -8.21 -9.33
C VAL A 114 6.67 -9.22 -9.59
N ASP A 115 6.96 -10.52 -9.60
CA ASP A 115 5.96 -11.57 -9.88
C ASP A 115 4.85 -11.60 -8.83
N LYS A 116 5.22 -11.39 -7.56
CA LYS A 116 4.27 -11.31 -6.44
C LYS A 116 3.40 -10.05 -6.56
N LEU A 117 4.01 -8.91 -6.85
CA LEU A 117 3.29 -7.65 -7.07
C LEU A 117 2.34 -7.75 -8.26
N GLN A 118 2.75 -8.39 -9.37
CA GLN A 118 1.88 -8.65 -10.51
C GLN A 118 0.69 -9.52 -10.12
N THR A 119 0.91 -10.55 -9.30
CA THR A 119 -0.15 -11.42 -8.78
C THR A 119 -1.14 -10.64 -7.92
N LEU A 120 -0.65 -9.77 -7.04
CA LEU A 120 -1.50 -8.90 -6.22
C LEU A 120 -2.34 -7.92 -7.06
N VAL A 121 -1.74 -7.29 -8.07
CA VAL A 121 -2.48 -6.40 -9.01
C VAL A 121 -3.53 -7.20 -9.79
N ARG A 122 -3.25 -8.45 -10.16
CA ARG A 122 -4.26 -9.33 -10.78
C ARG A 122 -5.44 -9.61 -9.83
N TYR A 123 -5.19 -9.91 -8.55
CA TYR A 123 -6.26 -10.05 -7.56
C TYR A 123 -7.07 -8.76 -7.42
N GLN A 124 -6.41 -7.60 -7.38
CA GLN A 124 -7.08 -6.29 -7.38
C GLN A 124 -8.03 -6.14 -8.57
N THR A 125 -7.58 -6.41 -9.80
CA THR A 125 -8.39 -6.30 -11.02
C THR A 125 -9.55 -7.30 -11.03
N GLN A 126 -9.33 -8.54 -10.59
CA GLN A 126 -10.38 -9.55 -10.48
C GLN A 126 -11.47 -9.14 -9.49
N LEU A 127 -11.07 -8.61 -8.32
CA LEU A 127 -11.99 -8.13 -7.29
C LEU A 127 -12.82 -6.92 -7.78
N GLN A 128 -12.21 -6.05 -8.60
CA GLN A 128 -12.91 -4.92 -9.25
C GLN A 128 -13.97 -5.37 -10.27
N GLY A 129 -13.71 -6.44 -11.02
CA GLY A 129 -14.65 -7.00 -12.01
C GLY A 129 -15.77 -7.86 -11.41
N GLY A 130 -15.65 -8.25 -10.14
CA GLY A 130 -16.63 -9.06 -9.42
C GLY A 130 -17.88 -8.27 -8.98
N ARG A 131 -19.04 -8.94 -8.93
CA ARG A 131 -20.35 -8.32 -8.61
C ARG A 131 -20.61 -8.04 -7.10
N LYS A 132 -19.64 -8.11 -6.19
CA LYS A 132 -19.94 -8.20 -4.75
C LYS A 132 -18.98 -7.47 -3.79
N LEU A 133 -18.82 -6.17 -3.96
CA LEU A 133 -18.51 -5.29 -2.83
C LEU A 133 -19.54 -4.17 -2.83
N GLN A 134 -20.61 -4.35 -2.05
CA GLN A 134 -21.80 -3.52 -2.20
C GLN A 134 -21.60 -2.04 -1.87
N ASN A 135 -20.47 -1.64 -1.24
CA ASN A 135 -20.33 -0.27 -0.71
C ASN A 135 -18.90 0.35 -0.77
N HIS A 136 -17.85 -0.37 -1.19
CA HIS A 136 -16.48 0.17 -1.19
C HIS A 136 -15.74 -0.12 -2.51
N LYS A 137 -14.96 0.86 -2.97
CA LYS A 137 -14.03 0.70 -4.11
C LYS A 137 -12.84 -0.17 -3.67
N VAL A 138 -12.42 -1.10 -4.52
CA VAL A 138 -11.20 -1.88 -4.29
C VAL A 138 -9.99 -0.95 -4.19
N PRO A 139 -9.12 -1.08 -3.16
CA PRO A 139 -7.95 -0.25 -2.97
C PRO A 139 -7.00 -0.27 -4.15
N GLU A 140 -6.40 0.88 -4.49
CA GLU A 140 -5.28 0.93 -5.44
C GLU A 140 -4.01 0.36 -4.78
N ILE A 141 -3.28 -0.52 -5.48
CA ILE A 141 -1.97 -0.98 -5.03
C ILE A 141 -0.91 0.09 -5.35
N ILE A 142 -0.27 0.61 -4.30
CA ILE A 142 0.86 1.53 -4.36
C ILE A 142 2.15 0.72 -4.15
N VAL A 143 2.94 0.58 -5.21
CA VAL A 143 4.23 -0.12 -5.15
C VAL A 143 5.28 0.78 -4.50
N GLY A 144 5.86 0.33 -3.39
CA GLY A 144 6.91 1.01 -2.65
C GLY A 144 8.15 0.14 -2.43
N GLY A 145 9.17 0.67 -1.75
CA GLY A 145 10.39 -0.08 -1.43
C GLY A 145 11.43 -0.04 -2.57
N GLY A 146 12.24 1.02 -2.57
CA GLY A 146 13.35 1.16 -3.53
C GLY A 146 12.95 1.61 -4.94
N VAL A 147 11.72 2.13 -5.12
CA VAL A 147 11.29 2.69 -6.41
C VAL A 147 12.13 3.94 -6.74
N ARG A 148 12.65 3.99 -7.96
CA ARG A 148 13.54 5.03 -8.51
C ARG A 148 13.23 5.21 -10.00
N ALA A 149 13.74 6.29 -10.59
CA ALA A 149 13.60 6.54 -12.03
C ALA A 149 14.16 5.38 -12.86
N SER A 150 15.23 4.74 -12.39
CA SER A 150 15.86 3.61 -13.07
C SER A 150 15.02 2.33 -13.12
N ASN A 151 13.96 2.21 -12.30
CA ASN A 151 13.17 0.97 -12.21
C ASN A 151 11.65 1.16 -12.27
N ILE A 152 11.14 2.39 -12.19
CA ILE A 152 9.68 2.64 -12.15
C ILE A 152 8.96 2.16 -13.43
N SER A 153 9.56 2.34 -14.60
CA SER A 153 8.99 1.85 -15.88
C SER A 153 8.94 0.32 -15.92
N LEU A 154 10.00 -0.35 -15.45
CA LEU A 154 10.03 -1.80 -15.34
C LEU A 154 8.95 -2.30 -14.39
N LEU A 155 8.82 -1.68 -13.22
CA LEU A 155 7.80 -2.05 -12.23
C LEU A 155 6.39 -1.87 -12.82
N HIS A 156 6.13 -0.74 -13.48
CA HIS A 156 4.85 -0.50 -14.14
C HIS A 156 4.54 -1.57 -15.21
N MET A 157 5.44 -1.77 -16.18
CA MET A 157 5.21 -2.70 -17.29
C MET A 157 5.02 -4.15 -16.83
N ASN A 158 5.74 -4.59 -15.79
CA ASN A 158 5.69 -5.99 -15.36
C ASN A 158 4.60 -6.26 -14.30
N THR A 159 4.24 -5.28 -13.47
CA THR A 159 3.21 -5.47 -12.43
C THR A 159 1.83 -4.99 -12.85
N GLY A 160 1.73 -4.04 -13.78
CA GLY A 160 0.50 -3.32 -14.11
C GLY A 160 0.08 -2.27 -13.07
N ALA A 161 0.90 -2.00 -12.05
CA ALA A 161 0.57 -1.00 -11.03
C ALA A 161 0.58 0.43 -11.61
N SER A 162 -0.38 1.24 -11.18
CA SER A 162 -0.53 2.64 -11.59
C SER A 162 0.06 3.64 -10.59
N ALA A 163 0.23 3.24 -9.32
CA ALA A 163 0.70 4.12 -8.25
C ALA A 163 2.01 3.61 -7.62
N PHE A 164 2.89 4.56 -7.29
CA PHE A 164 4.23 4.28 -6.79
C PHE A 164 4.60 5.22 -5.65
N HIS A 165 5.33 4.69 -4.67
CA HIS A 165 5.85 5.44 -3.54
C HIS A 165 7.38 5.39 -3.50
N SER A 166 8.01 6.56 -3.44
CA SER A 166 9.46 6.70 -3.34
C SER A 166 9.84 7.79 -2.35
N ALA A 167 10.90 7.54 -1.58
CA ALA A 167 11.56 8.58 -0.79
C ALA A 167 12.42 9.52 -1.67
N ALA A 168 12.72 9.13 -2.92
CA ALA A 168 13.58 9.83 -3.87
C ALA A 168 14.92 10.30 -3.29
N LEU A 169 15.46 9.53 -2.33
CA LEU A 169 16.76 9.81 -1.72
C LEU A 169 17.86 9.27 -2.63
N MET A 170 18.84 10.13 -2.91
CA MET A 170 20.11 9.74 -3.51
C MET A 170 21.09 9.33 -2.41
N VAL A 171 21.96 8.37 -2.71
CA VAL A 171 22.85 7.69 -1.75
C VAL A 171 23.69 8.67 -0.90
N SER A 172 23.97 9.87 -1.40
CA SER A 172 24.91 10.82 -0.80
C SER A 172 24.30 11.91 0.09
N GLU A 173 22.99 12.15 0.10
CA GLU A 173 22.51 13.46 0.60
C GLU A 173 21.46 13.42 1.72
N GLY A 174 20.87 12.26 2.06
CA GLY A 174 19.84 12.18 3.12
C GLY A 174 18.59 13.04 2.86
N LEU A 175 18.55 13.75 1.73
CA LEU A 175 17.52 14.68 1.29
C LEU A 175 16.88 14.16 0.00
N THR A 176 15.62 14.52 -0.18
CA THR A 176 14.86 14.22 -1.39
C THR A 176 15.47 14.96 -2.58
N CYS A 177 15.81 14.21 -3.63
CA CYS A 177 16.40 14.79 -4.85
C CYS A 177 15.30 15.20 -5.83
N ALA A 178 15.14 16.50 -6.07
CA ALA A 178 14.14 17.02 -7.02
C ALA A 178 14.34 16.46 -8.43
N ALA A 179 15.60 16.37 -8.90
CA ALA A 179 15.92 15.81 -10.21
C ALA A 179 15.47 14.34 -10.34
N GLU A 180 15.58 13.55 -9.27
CA GLU A 180 15.09 12.18 -9.24
C GLU A 180 13.57 12.13 -9.33
N VAL A 181 12.86 13.02 -8.63
CA VAL A 181 11.39 13.14 -8.73
C VAL A 181 10.96 13.49 -10.16
N PHE A 182 11.63 14.44 -10.81
CA PHE A 182 11.33 14.80 -12.20
C PHE A 182 11.56 13.63 -13.15
N LYS A 183 12.68 12.91 -13.01
CA LYS A 183 12.97 11.73 -13.82
C LYS A 183 11.95 10.63 -13.61
N MET A 184 11.55 10.34 -12.36
CA MET A 184 10.50 9.34 -12.09
C MET A 184 9.18 9.69 -12.78
N LYS A 185 8.76 10.97 -12.72
CA LYS A 185 7.54 11.45 -13.41
C LYS A 185 7.64 11.28 -14.93
N TYR A 186 8.79 11.62 -15.51
CA TYR A 186 9.02 11.43 -16.95
C TYR A 186 8.95 9.95 -17.35
N GLU A 187 9.65 9.09 -16.61
CA GLU A 187 9.74 7.66 -16.88
C GLU A 187 8.38 6.96 -16.80
N ILE A 188 7.57 7.25 -15.77
CA ILE A 188 6.23 6.66 -15.65
C ILE A 188 5.26 7.19 -16.71
N SER A 189 5.34 8.48 -17.07
CA SER A 189 4.52 9.05 -18.14
C SER A 189 4.84 8.39 -19.49
N ARG A 190 6.13 8.24 -19.80
CA ARG A 190 6.59 7.57 -21.02
C ARG A 190 6.12 6.12 -21.09
N ALA A 191 6.27 5.36 -20.01
CA ALA A 191 5.87 3.96 -19.97
C ALA A 191 4.36 3.77 -20.22
N ARG A 192 3.51 4.66 -19.68
CA ARG A 192 2.06 4.66 -19.93
C ARG A 192 1.70 4.99 -21.39
N GLU A 193 2.44 5.89 -22.03
CA GLU A 193 2.24 6.21 -23.45
C GLU A 193 2.63 5.04 -24.36
N GLU A 194 3.68 4.29 -24.01
CA GLU A 194 4.12 3.09 -24.73
C GLU A 194 3.09 1.96 -24.62
N GLU A 195 2.52 1.74 -23.43
CA GLU A 195 1.42 0.79 -23.20
C GLU A 195 0.19 1.11 -24.07
N GLY A 196 -0.26 2.38 -24.07
CA GLY A 196 -1.43 2.80 -24.85
C GLY A 196 -1.28 2.63 -26.37
N LYS A 197 -0.07 2.77 -26.91
CA LYS A 197 0.21 2.54 -28.34
C LYS A 197 0.21 1.06 -28.72
N GLY A 198 0.64 0.18 -27.80
CA GLY A 198 0.63 -1.27 -28.01
C GLY A 198 -0.80 -1.82 -28.11
N ASP A 199 -1.70 -1.34 -27.27
CA ASP A 199 -3.11 -1.73 -27.26
C ASP A 199 -3.88 -1.27 -28.51
N GLU A 200 -3.49 -0.15 -29.12
CA GLU A 200 -4.12 0.39 -30.33
C GLU A 200 -3.65 -0.34 -31.60
N GLN A 201 -2.44 -0.89 -31.61
CA GLN A 201 -1.93 -1.71 -32.71
C GLN A 201 -2.36 -3.18 -32.67
N ALA A 202 -2.86 -3.65 -31.52
CA ALA A 202 -3.34 -5.02 -31.31
C ALA A 202 -4.86 -5.21 -31.53
N ARG A 203 -5.58 -4.14 -31.89
CA ARG A 203 -7.02 -4.14 -32.21
C ARG A 203 -7.25 -4.03 -33.72
#